data_AF-A0A4U5UM55-F1
#
_entry.id   AF-A0A4U5UM55-F1
#
_cell.length_a   1.000
_cell.length_b   1.000
_cell.length_c   1.000
_cell.angle_alpha   90.00
_cell.angle_beta   90.00
_cell.angle_gamma   90.00
#
_symmetry.space_group_name_H-M   'P 1'
#
loop_
_entity.id
_entity.type
_entity.pdbx_description
1 polymer ?
#
loop_
_entity_poly.entity_id
_entity_poly.type
_entity_poly.pdbx_seq_one_letter_code
_entity_poly.pdbx_strand_id
1 'polypeptide(L)'
;MSRSPERMSSYRRHFECTSAAPLAYQLRVSSPSPTRRDTRHRSASYTRSGGSMGRRAITSKPRMASSVSMGALCFGMSMGLGPKLDLDAAAAENQAFMTTRTNERQEMVRNLESQNKLLEAEIEALKGRHVRPSGLRQLYESQLRDLNRVAEQMKIQRDVDRATSGRIVLEKHLEQLESELAFLQRVHKEEIEELMQKIYSATARVDVTFGLPDLSSALRQIQSQYDSIAAKNLQEMNAWYGTKFQDLTSASSKHVQNVRSVREEITGYKKDILSKERELDALKTRNEYLEAQIRDGVEKYKKKEDDLQERIEAIKLDLKITKEKIALLLREYQDLLNVKMSLEIEITTYRKLIEGEDSRLSTMVGNLSLTGGLHLTSSASMCAASPADSSAPTATLKPDVGPSDKTAGGAEKAPSAGAPKVEVASSDTQTDLEGQATEMSERKTVLIRTVKTDEDTYESDTQERTIIISGAADDTEEEE
;
A
#
# COMPACT_ATOMS: atom_id res chain seq x y z
N MET A 1 6.87 88.96 28.82
CA MET A 1 7.99 88.48 29.66
C MET A 1 7.93 86.96 29.64
N SER A 2 8.80 86.33 28.85
CA SER A 2 9.86 85.41 29.35
C SER A 2 9.33 83.97 29.51
N ARG A 3 9.40 83.13 28.47
CA ARG A 3 10.42 82.07 28.26
C ARG A 3 10.61 81.14 29.47
N SER A 4 10.30 79.84 29.31
CA SER A 4 11.34 78.79 29.23
C SER A 4 10.80 77.38 28.93
N PRO A 5 11.63 76.48 28.36
CA PRO A 5 11.23 75.26 27.65
C PRO A 5 11.54 73.96 28.41
N GLU A 6 11.04 72.86 27.85
CA GLU A 6 11.53 71.46 27.88
C GLU A 6 12.54 71.06 28.96
N ARG A 7 12.17 70.03 29.73
CA ARG A 7 13.14 69.10 30.32
C ARG A 7 12.80 67.68 29.90
N MET A 8 13.47 67.23 28.84
CA MET A 8 13.63 65.81 28.51
C MET A 8 14.30 65.10 29.69
N SER A 9 13.74 63.97 30.13
CA SER A 9 14.43 63.04 31.03
C SER A 9 14.75 61.75 30.30
N SER A 10 16.04 61.62 30.00
CA SER A 10 16.75 60.45 29.51
C SER A 10 16.52 59.21 30.38
N TYR A 11 16.21 58.07 29.75
CA TYR A 11 16.63 56.80 30.33
C TYR A 11 16.98 55.75 29.27
N ARG A 12 18.28 55.66 29.05
CA ARG A 12 19.00 54.57 28.39
C ARG A 12 19.32 53.54 29.47
N ARG A 13 18.91 52.28 29.32
CA ARG A 13 19.49 51.15 30.06
C ARG A 13 19.90 50.04 29.11
N HIS A 14 21.20 49.95 28.92
CA HIS A 14 21.92 48.71 28.62
C HIS A 14 22.03 47.89 29.91
N PHE A 15 21.94 46.57 29.81
CA PHE A 15 22.62 45.66 30.72
C PHE A 15 23.11 44.45 29.93
N GLU A 16 24.43 44.29 29.90
CA GLU A 16 25.15 43.11 29.44
C GLU A 16 25.49 42.19 30.63
N CYS A 17 25.34 40.89 30.37
CA CYS A 17 26.23 39.77 30.70
C CYS A 17 26.73 39.53 32.15
N THR A 18 26.40 38.37 32.73
CA THR A 18 27.40 37.37 33.22
C THR A 18 26.73 36.12 33.82
N SER A 19 27.12 34.94 33.35
CA SER A 19 27.15 33.65 34.08
C SER A 19 27.45 32.52 33.08
N ALA A 20 28.72 32.26 32.76
CA ALA A 20 29.52 31.20 33.37
C ALA A 20 29.14 29.78 32.91
N ALA A 21 29.99 29.20 32.06
CA ALA A 21 30.06 27.77 31.81
C ALA A 21 30.88 27.07 32.90
N PRO A 22 30.67 25.76 33.11
CA PRO A 22 31.78 24.86 33.40
C PRO A 22 31.96 23.78 32.33
N LEU A 23 33.24 23.45 32.18
CA LEU A 23 33.85 22.43 31.36
C LEU A 23 33.40 21.00 31.66
N ALA A 24 33.69 20.15 30.66
CA ALA A 24 33.95 18.71 30.70
C ALA A 24 32.73 17.77 30.66
N TYR A 25 32.44 17.25 29.46
CA TYR A 25 32.62 15.83 29.15
C TYR A 25 32.81 15.69 27.63
N GLN A 26 34.04 15.33 27.22
CA GLN A 26 34.34 14.88 25.86
C GLN A 26 33.87 13.43 25.72
N LEU A 27 33.10 13.14 24.66
CA LEU A 27 33.11 11.82 24.05
C LEU A 27 33.18 11.99 22.53
N ARG A 28 34.38 11.71 22.00
CA ARG A 28 34.63 11.50 20.57
C ARG A 28 33.80 10.31 20.09
N VAL A 29 33.11 10.47 18.97
CA VAL A 29 32.83 9.36 18.05
C VAL A 29 33.45 9.72 16.71
N SER A 30 34.54 9.02 16.41
CA SER A 30 35.25 8.99 15.14
C SER A 30 34.35 8.49 14.02
N SER A 31 34.19 9.28 12.96
CA SER A 31 33.58 8.85 11.69
C SER A 31 34.69 8.34 10.75
N PRO A 32 34.58 7.13 10.18
CA PRO A 32 35.47 6.70 9.10
C PRO A 32 35.13 7.44 7.81
N SER A 33 36.13 8.03 7.16
CA SER A 33 36.00 8.60 5.81
C SER A 33 35.76 7.49 4.77
N PRO A 34 34.84 7.65 3.81
CA PRO A 34 34.75 6.73 2.69
C PRO A 34 35.72 7.13 1.58
N THR A 35 36.47 6.14 1.10
CA THR A 35 37.43 6.25 0.00
C THR A 35 36.74 6.51 -1.34
N ARG A 36 37.21 7.56 -1.98
CA ARG A 36 37.07 7.92 -3.40
C ARG A 36 37.29 6.72 -4.32
N ARG A 37 36.29 6.39 -5.15
CA ARG A 37 36.53 5.68 -6.43
C ARG A 37 35.64 6.27 -7.53
N ASP A 38 36.29 7.05 -8.38
CA ASP A 38 35.79 7.57 -9.64
C ASP A 38 35.54 6.43 -10.65
N THR A 39 34.37 6.42 -11.29
CA THR A 39 34.21 5.93 -12.67
C THR A 39 33.16 6.79 -13.38
N ARG A 40 33.65 7.70 -14.22
CA ARG A 40 32.86 8.54 -15.12
C ARG A 40 32.31 7.69 -16.27
N HIS A 41 31.01 7.77 -16.54
CA HIS A 41 30.47 7.54 -17.87
C HIS A 41 29.59 8.72 -18.31
N ARG A 42 30.29 9.60 -19.04
CA ARG A 42 29.89 10.43 -20.17
C ARG A 42 28.42 10.32 -20.62
N SER A 43 27.69 11.42 -20.47
CA SER A 43 26.39 11.67 -21.10
C SER A 43 26.54 11.89 -22.62
N ALA A 44 25.61 11.37 -23.40
CA ALA A 44 25.36 11.81 -24.77
C ALA A 44 23.84 11.83 -25.02
N SER A 45 23.31 13.04 -25.11
CA SER A 45 21.97 13.37 -25.56
C SER A 45 21.93 13.39 -27.10
N TYR A 46 20.83 12.94 -27.68
CA TYR A 46 20.49 13.26 -29.08
C TYR A 46 19.00 13.57 -29.20
N THR A 47 18.74 14.75 -29.74
CA THR A 47 17.44 15.24 -30.19
C THR A 47 17.20 14.86 -31.65
N ARG A 48 16.02 14.28 -31.90
CA ARG A 48 15.10 14.42 -33.05
C ARG A 48 15.60 15.09 -34.35
N SER A 49 15.38 14.44 -35.51
CA SER A 49 14.71 15.00 -36.70
C SER A 49 14.72 14.03 -37.90
N GLY A 50 13.64 14.08 -38.71
CA GLY A 50 13.75 13.97 -40.17
C GLY A 50 13.38 12.63 -40.80
N GLY A 51 12.16 12.56 -41.37
CA GLY A 51 11.72 11.43 -42.19
C GLY A 51 12.32 11.41 -43.60
N SER A 52 12.22 10.26 -44.26
CA SER A 52 12.21 10.15 -45.72
C SER A 52 11.61 8.80 -46.15
N MET A 53 10.92 8.86 -47.28
CA MET A 53 10.23 7.79 -47.99
C MET A 53 11.16 6.63 -48.39
N GLY A 54 10.61 5.42 -48.55
CA GLY A 54 11.37 4.35 -49.20
C GLY A 54 10.70 2.99 -49.34
N ARG A 55 9.74 2.92 -50.27
CA ARG A 55 9.49 1.82 -51.25
C ARG A 55 9.50 0.33 -50.80
N ARG A 56 8.38 -0.32 -51.15
CA ARG A 56 8.25 -1.76 -51.45
C ARG A 56 9.42 -2.28 -52.30
N ALA A 57 9.98 -3.42 -51.90
CA ALA A 57 10.79 -4.27 -52.75
C ALA A 57 10.28 -5.71 -52.66
N ILE A 58 9.57 -6.10 -53.72
CA ILE A 58 9.29 -7.47 -54.12
C ILE A 58 10.64 -8.06 -54.51
N THR A 59 11.07 -9.14 -53.86
CA THR A 59 12.20 -9.93 -54.36
C THR A 59 11.72 -11.33 -54.68
N SER A 60 12.16 -11.78 -55.84
CA SER A 60 11.72 -12.98 -56.52
C SER A 60 12.95 -13.86 -56.74
N LYS A 61 12.71 -15.17 -56.71
CA LYS A 61 13.52 -16.28 -57.24
C LYS A 61 14.70 -16.78 -56.37
N PRO A 62 15.23 -18.02 -56.61
CA PRO A 62 14.73 -19.08 -57.48
C PRO A 62 14.55 -20.45 -56.81
N ARG A 63 13.76 -21.26 -57.52
CA ARG A 63 13.62 -22.72 -57.50
C ARG A 63 14.99 -23.38 -57.67
N MET A 64 15.35 -24.32 -56.79
CA MET A 64 16.35 -25.37 -57.06
C MET A 64 15.65 -26.72 -56.95
N ALA A 65 15.38 -27.30 -58.11
CA ALA A 65 14.99 -28.70 -58.23
C ALA A 65 16.28 -29.52 -58.29
N SER A 66 16.51 -30.37 -57.29
CA SER A 66 17.52 -31.43 -57.36
C SER A 66 16.80 -32.76 -57.51
N SER A 67 16.47 -33.09 -58.76
CA SER A 67 16.10 -34.43 -59.19
C SER A 67 17.36 -35.28 -59.27
N VAL A 68 17.56 -36.20 -58.33
CA VAL A 68 18.50 -37.31 -58.51
C VAL A 68 17.72 -38.42 -59.23
N SER A 69 17.73 -38.34 -60.55
CA SER A 69 17.32 -39.44 -61.43
C SER A 69 18.39 -40.53 -61.30
N MET A 70 18.08 -41.58 -60.52
CA MET A 70 18.85 -42.83 -60.57
C MET A 70 18.53 -43.51 -61.89
N GLY A 71 19.45 -43.33 -62.83
CA GLY A 71 19.37 -43.83 -64.18
C GLY A 71 19.21 -45.35 -64.22
N ALA A 72 18.33 -45.78 -65.12
CA ALA A 72 18.35 -47.10 -65.71
C ALA A 72 19.73 -47.38 -66.33
N LEU A 73 20.40 -48.43 -65.87
CA LEU A 73 21.57 -49.00 -66.52
C LEU A 73 21.42 -50.52 -66.57
N CYS A 74 21.31 -51.02 -67.81
CA CYS A 74 21.74 -52.36 -68.28
C CYS A 74 20.94 -53.56 -67.73
N PHE A 75 20.74 -54.68 -68.43
CA PHE A 75 21.20 -55.18 -69.72
C PHE A 75 20.24 -56.33 -70.08
N GLY A 76 19.92 -56.53 -71.37
CA GLY A 76 19.28 -57.77 -71.79
C GLY A 76 20.24 -58.94 -71.62
N MET A 77 19.78 -60.02 -70.97
CA MET A 77 20.12 -61.40 -71.32
C MET A 77 19.22 -62.37 -70.54
N SER A 78 18.55 -63.24 -71.28
CA SER A 78 17.86 -64.42 -70.77
C SER A 78 18.84 -65.36 -70.07
N MET A 79 18.45 -65.94 -68.94
CA MET A 79 18.49 -67.38 -68.65
C MET A 79 18.03 -67.64 -67.21
N GLY A 80 17.23 -68.69 -67.01
CA GLY A 80 17.30 -69.50 -65.78
C GLY A 80 16.21 -69.25 -64.75
N LEU A 81 15.48 -70.33 -64.43
CA LEU A 81 14.48 -70.47 -63.39
C LEU A 81 14.96 -69.97 -62.00
N GLY A 82 14.10 -69.21 -61.31
CA GLY A 82 14.20 -68.88 -59.89
C GLY A 82 12.93 -68.13 -59.45
N PRO A 83 12.45 -68.29 -58.20
CA PRO A 83 11.15 -67.76 -57.78
C PRO A 83 11.15 -66.23 -57.83
N LYS A 84 10.03 -65.65 -58.26
CA LYS A 84 9.80 -64.20 -58.27
C LYS A 84 10.11 -63.62 -56.89
N LEU A 85 11.22 -62.91 -56.77
CA LEU A 85 11.44 -61.96 -55.68
C LEU A 85 10.63 -60.73 -56.07
N ASP A 86 9.47 -60.54 -55.42
CA ASP A 86 8.56 -59.42 -55.68
C ASP A 86 9.18 -58.09 -55.20
N LEU A 87 10.11 -57.56 -55.98
CA LEU A 87 10.75 -56.25 -55.80
C LEU A 87 9.72 -55.12 -55.75
N ASP A 88 8.60 -55.26 -56.45
CA ASP A 88 7.48 -54.31 -56.44
C ASP A 88 6.74 -54.30 -55.10
N ALA A 89 6.63 -55.45 -54.43
CA ALA A 89 6.03 -55.55 -53.10
C ALA A 89 6.93 -54.90 -52.04
N ALA A 90 8.25 -55.13 -52.11
CA ALA A 90 9.22 -54.48 -51.23
C ALA A 90 9.31 -52.96 -51.48
N ALA A 91 9.18 -52.50 -52.73
CA ALA A 91 9.11 -51.08 -53.06
C ALA A 91 7.82 -50.43 -52.55
N ALA A 92 6.68 -51.12 -52.63
CA ALA A 92 5.40 -50.66 -52.08
C ALA A 92 5.42 -50.58 -50.54
N GLU A 93 6.05 -51.54 -49.86
CA GLU A 93 6.21 -51.53 -48.40
C GLU A 93 7.14 -50.39 -47.95
N ASN A 94 8.25 -50.14 -48.66
CA ASN A 94 9.15 -49.03 -48.35
C ASN A 94 8.47 -47.65 -48.61
N GLN A 95 7.66 -47.54 -49.66
CA GLN A 95 6.84 -46.34 -49.89
C GLN A 95 5.78 -46.15 -48.79
N ALA A 96 5.12 -47.22 -48.35
CA ALA A 96 4.17 -47.18 -47.25
C ALA A 96 4.84 -46.79 -45.92
N PHE A 97 6.04 -47.30 -45.65
CA PHE A 97 6.84 -46.92 -44.49
C PHE A 97 7.29 -45.46 -44.53
N MET A 98 7.67 -44.97 -45.71
CA MET A 98 8.00 -43.56 -45.89
C MET A 98 6.78 -42.66 -45.69
N THR A 99 5.60 -43.05 -46.19
CA THR A 99 4.38 -42.26 -46.01
C THR A 99 3.92 -42.24 -44.56
N THR A 100 3.95 -43.37 -43.84
CA THR A 100 3.64 -43.39 -42.39
C THR A 100 4.59 -42.51 -41.60
N ARG A 101 5.90 -42.60 -41.84
CA ARG A 101 6.88 -41.76 -41.13
C ARG A 101 6.76 -40.27 -41.50
N THR A 102 6.35 -39.93 -42.72
CA THR A 102 6.04 -38.54 -43.08
C THR A 102 4.75 -38.06 -42.43
N ASN A 103 3.74 -38.93 -42.30
CA ASN A 103 2.48 -38.60 -41.64
C ASN A 103 2.70 -38.37 -40.13
N GLU A 104 3.45 -39.24 -39.45
CA GLU A 104 3.84 -39.06 -38.04
C GLU A 104 4.60 -37.73 -37.83
N ARG A 105 5.52 -37.38 -38.73
CA ARG A 105 6.21 -36.09 -38.68
C ARG A 105 5.27 -34.92 -38.91
N GLN A 106 4.33 -35.03 -39.86
CA GLN A 106 3.31 -34.01 -40.09
C GLN A 106 2.38 -33.86 -38.88
N GLU A 107 2.03 -34.94 -38.20
CA GLU A 107 1.24 -34.93 -36.97
C GLU A 107 2.00 -34.28 -35.82
N MET A 108 3.30 -34.60 -35.65
CA MET A 108 4.15 -33.90 -34.68
C MET A 108 4.24 -32.40 -34.97
N VAL A 109 4.38 -32.01 -36.24
CA VAL A 109 4.38 -30.60 -36.65
C VAL A 109 3.04 -29.93 -36.34
N ARG A 110 1.91 -30.56 -36.67
CA ARG A 110 0.57 -30.05 -36.34
C ARG A 110 0.35 -29.90 -34.83
N ASN A 111 0.85 -30.87 -34.04
CA ASN A 111 0.79 -30.81 -32.58
C ASN A 111 1.63 -29.63 -32.05
N LEU A 112 2.85 -29.45 -32.53
CA LEU A 112 3.70 -28.30 -32.17
C LEU A 112 3.10 -26.97 -32.63
N GLU A 113 2.50 -26.90 -33.82
CA GLU A 113 1.80 -25.72 -34.32
C GLU A 113 0.58 -25.36 -33.44
N SER A 114 -0.21 -26.37 -33.03
CA SER A 114 -1.32 -26.14 -32.12
C SER A 114 -0.86 -25.69 -30.72
N GLN A 115 0.23 -26.26 -30.20
CA GLN A 115 0.84 -25.84 -28.94
C GLN A 115 1.41 -24.41 -29.04
N ASN A 116 2.13 -24.09 -30.11
CA ASN A 116 2.63 -22.74 -30.35
C ASN A 116 1.49 -21.72 -30.44
N LYS A 117 0.39 -22.07 -31.11
CA LYS A 117 -0.79 -21.21 -31.18
C LYS A 117 -1.44 -20.97 -29.81
N LEU A 118 -1.47 -21.99 -28.95
CA LEU A 118 -1.93 -21.84 -27.56
C LEU A 118 -0.99 -20.96 -26.75
N LEU A 119 0.32 -21.15 -26.86
CA LEU A 119 1.33 -20.32 -26.20
C LEU A 119 1.28 -18.86 -26.69
N GLU A 120 1.09 -18.64 -27.99
CA GLU A 120 0.90 -17.31 -28.56
C GLU A 120 -0.34 -16.62 -27.99
N ALA A 121 -1.46 -17.35 -27.89
CA ALA A 121 -2.69 -16.84 -27.28
C ALA A 121 -2.52 -16.54 -25.78
N GLU A 122 -1.78 -17.37 -25.04
CA GLU A 122 -1.46 -17.14 -23.63
C GLU A 122 -0.56 -15.91 -23.44
N ILE A 123 0.47 -15.76 -24.28
CA ILE A 123 1.34 -14.59 -24.31
C ILE A 123 0.52 -13.32 -24.62
N GLU A 124 -0.40 -13.38 -25.57
CA GLU A 124 -1.26 -12.25 -25.91
C GLU A 124 -2.24 -11.91 -24.78
N ALA A 125 -2.81 -12.91 -24.10
CA ALA A 125 -3.64 -12.70 -22.92
C ALA A 125 -2.86 -12.07 -21.75
N LEU A 126 -1.63 -12.56 -21.48
CA LEU A 126 -0.75 -12.01 -20.44
C LEU A 126 -0.29 -10.58 -20.76
N LYS A 127 0.02 -10.30 -22.03
CA LYS A 127 0.31 -8.94 -22.51
C LYS A 127 -0.91 -8.04 -22.37
N GLY A 128 -2.10 -8.50 -22.74
CA GLY A 128 -3.35 -7.76 -22.55
C GLY A 128 -3.61 -7.40 -21.08
N ARG A 129 -3.31 -8.32 -20.16
CA ARG A 129 -3.42 -8.09 -18.71
C ARG A 129 -2.39 -7.10 -18.16
N HIS A 130 -1.19 -7.01 -18.76
CA HIS A 130 -0.16 -6.02 -18.40
C HIS A 130 -0.38 -4.65 -19.04
N VAL A 131 -0.91 -4.61 -20.27
CA VAL A 131 -1.20 -3.37 -21.00
C VAL A 131 -2.41 -2.67 -20.40
N ARG A 132 -3.40 -3.42 -19.90
CA ARG A 132 -4.42 -2.85 -19.03
C ARG A 132 -3.77 -2.52 -17.68
N PRO A 133 -3.64 -1.24 -17.32
CA PRO A 133 -3.16 -0.89 -16.00
C PRO A 133 -4.04 -1.60 -14.98
N SER A 134 -3.45 -2.21 -13.95
CA SER A 134 -4.22 -2.81 -12.87
C SER A 134 -5.26 -1.81 -12.35
N GLY A 135 -6.45 -2.26 -11.94
CA GLY A 135 -7.48 -1.35 -11.42
C GLY A 135 -6.94 -0.44 -10.31
N LEU A 136 -6.02 -0.97 -9.49
CA LEU A 136 -5.27 -0.21 -8.49
C LEU A 136 -4.42 0.93 -9.10
N ARG A 137 -3.69 0.66 -10.19
CA ARG A 137 -2.91 1.68 -10.89
C ARG A 137 -3.80 2.78 -11.49
N GLN A 138 -4.97 2.43 -12.01
CA GLN A 138 -5.94 3.43 -12.49
C GLN A 138 -6.46 4.32 -11.37
N LEU A 139 -6.73 3.76 -10.18
CA LEU A 139 -7.17 4.53 -9.01
C LEU A 139 -6.08 5.47 -8.50
N TYR A 140 -4.82 5.02 -8.43
CA TYR A 140 -3.71 5.92 -8.09
C TYR A 140 -3.48 6.99 -9.15
N GLU A 141 -3.56 6.65 -10.44
CA GLU A 141 -3.46 7.63 -11.52
C GLU A 141 -4.62 8.63 -11.53
N SER A 142 -5.83 8.25 -11.08
CA SER A 142 -6.95 9.19 -10.92
C SER A 142 -6.76 10.08 -9.70
N GLN A 143 -6.40 9.51 -8.55
CA GLN A 143 -6.10 10.30 -7.35
C GLN A 143 -4.98 11.30 -7.59
N LEU A 144 -3.91 10.91 -8.29
CA LEU A 144 -2.83 11.83 -8.64
C LEU A 144 -3.29 12.93 -9.60
N ARG A 145 -4.19 12.63 -10.53
CA ARG A 145 -4.82 13.63 -11.40
C ARG A 145 -5.70 14.59 -10.60
N ASP A 146 -6.45 14.10 -9.62
CA ASP A 146 -7.32 14.91 -8.77
C ASP A 146 -6.49 15.82 -7.84
N LEU A 147 -5.44 15.30 -7.21
CA LEU A 147 -4.49 16.09 -6.43
C LEU A 147 -3.81 17.17 -7.28
N ASN A 148 -3.39 16.84 -8.51
CA ASN A 148 -2.82 17.84 -9.43
C ASN A 148 -3.85 18.91 -9.84
N ARG A 149 -5.12 18.53 -10.04
CA ARG A 149 -6.19 19.51 -10.33
C ARG A 149 -6.40 20.47 -9.16
N VAL A 150 -6.46 19.96 -7.93
CA VAL A 150 -6.58 20.78 -6.72
C VAL A 150 -5.36 21.68 -6.56
N ALA A 151 -4.14 21.18 -6.79
CA ALA A 151 -2.92 21.97 -6.72
C ALA A 151 -2.91 23.12 -7.75
N GLU A 152 -3.31 22.86 -9.00
CA GLU A 152 -3.43 23.91 -10.03
C GLU A 152 -4.55 24.91 -9.70
N GLN A 153 -5.69 24.47 -9.17
CA GLN A 153 -6.76 25.36 -8.70
C GLN A 153 -6.26 26.28 -7.58
N MET A 154 -5.58 25.73 -6.57
CA MET A 154 -5.00 26.50 -5.46
C MET A 154 -3.93 27.49 -5.95
N LYS A 155 -3.17 27.15 -6.98
CA LYS A 155 -2.20 28.06 -7.60
C LYS A 155 -2.89 29.21 -8.33
N ILE A 156 -3.91 28.90 -9.14
CA ILE A 156 -4.71 29.91 -9.83
C ILE A 156 -5.38 30.84 -8.80
N GLN A 157 -5.94 30.29 -7.73
CA GLN A 157 -6.57 31.08 -6.67
C GLN A 157 -5.56 32.06 -6.04
N ARG A 158 -4.36 31.58 -5.66
CA ARG A 158 -3.29 32.45 -5.15
C ARG A 158 -2.87 33.55 -6.14
N ASP A 159 -2.77 33.23 -7.43
CA ASP A 159 -2.43 34.21 -8.45
C ASP A 159 -3.55 35.25 -8.63
N VAL A 160 -4.82 34.83 -8.54
CA VAL A 160 -5.99 35.71 -8.51
C VAL A 160 -5.97 36.60 -7.28
N ASP A 161 -5.76 36.06 -6.08
CA ASP A 161 -5.73 36.82 -4.82
C ASP A 161 -4.57 37.83 -4.79
N ARG A 162 -3.42 37.46 -5.39
CA ARG A 162 -2.29 38.37 -5.58
C ARG A 162 -2.63 39.48 -6.58
N ALA A 163 -3.34 39.17 -7.65
CA ALA A 163 -3.76 40.17 -8.63
C ALA A 163 -4.85 41.11 -8.06
N THR A 164 -5.81 40.59 -7.29
CA THR A 164 -6.87 41.37 -6.66
C THR A 164 -6.32 42.29 -5.58
N SER A 165 -5.43 41.79 -4.71
CA SER A 165 -4.74 42.64 -3.72
C SER A 165 -3.91 43.73 -4.39
N GLY A 166 -3.18 43.42 -5.47
CA GLY A 166 -2.47 44.41 -6.29
C GLY A 166 -3.41 45.47 -6.90
N ARG A 167 -4.58 45.04 -7.42
CA ARG A 167 -5.61 45.95 -7.94
C ARG A 167 -6.13 46.89 -6.86
N ILE A 168 -6.49 46.37 -5.68
CA ILE A 168 -7.00 47.16 -4.56
C ILE A 168 -5.97 48.21 -4.10
N VAL A 169 -4.68 47.86 -4.05
CA VAL A 169 -3.62 48.83 -3.71
C VAL A 169 -3.54 49.96 -4.73
N LEU A 170 -3.63 49.63 -6.02
CA LEU A 170 -3.63 50.64 -7.10
C LEU A 170 -4.90 51.50 -7.09
N GLU A 171 -6.07 50.92 -6.86
CA GLU A 171 -7.34 51.63 -6.71
C GLU A 171 -7.28 52.63 -5.55
N LYS A 172 -6.76 52.22 -4.39
CA LYS A 172 -6.56 53.14 -3.25
C LYS A 172 -5.60 54.29 -3.57
N HIS A 173 -4.51 54.03 -4.30
CA HIS A 173 -3.60 55.10 -4.73
C HIS A 173 -4.27 56.05 -5.73
N LEU A 174 -5.11 55.53 -6.62
CA LEU A 174 -5.90 56.34 -7.54
C LEU A 174 -6.89 57.23 -6.78
N GLU A 175 -7.66 56.67 -5.84
CA GLU A 175 -8.58 57.42 -4.98
C GLU A 175 -7.85 58.51 -4.17
N GLN A 176 -6.65 58.20 -3.65
CA GLN A 176 -5.80 59.18 -2.95
C GLN A 176 -5.42 60.35 -3.87
N LEU A 177 -4.92 60.06 -5.08
CA LEU A 177 -4.55 61.09 -6.05
C LEU A 177 -5.76 61.91 -6.51
N GLU A 178 -6.92 61.29 -6.70
CA GLU A 178 -8.16 62.00 -7.01
C GLU A 178 -8.59 62.94 -5.87
N SER A 179 -8.46 62.49 -4.62
CA SER A 179 -8.76 63.31 -3.44
C SER A 179 -7.81 64.51 -3.32
N GLU A 180 -6.52 64.32 -3.61
CA GLU A 180 -5.50 65.37 -3.61
C GLU A 180 -5.75 66.38 -4.73
N LEU A 181 -6.08 65.90 -5.94
CA LEU A 181 -6.43 66.77 -7.06
C LEU A 181 -7.69 67.60 -6.76
N ALA A 182 -8.72 66.97 -6.20
CA ALA A 182 -9.93 67.68 -5.77
C ALA A 182 -9.63 68.70 -4.66
N PHE A 183 -8.74 68.38 -3.74
CA PHE A 183 -8.27 69.32 -2.72
C PHE A 183 -7.56 70.53 -3.33
N LEU A 184 -6.56 70.32 -4.20
CA LEU A 184 -5.87 71.42 -4.90
C LEU A 184 -6.85 72.27 -5.72
N GLN A 185 -7.81 71.66 -6.41
CA GLN A 185 -8.83 72.41 -7.15
C GLN A 185 -9.70 73.27 -6.24
N ARG A 186 -10.07 72.81 -5.04
CA ARG A 186 -10.81 73.63 -4.08
C ARG A 186 -9.95 74.78 -3.58
N VAL A 187 -8.72 74.51 -3.18
CA VAL A 187 -7.77 75.54 -2.71
C VAL A 187 -7.55 76.60 -3.78
N HIS A 188 -7.28 76.22 -5.03
CA HIS A 188 -7.11 77.19 -6.12
C HIS A 188 -8.38 78.00 -6.40
N LYS A 189 -9.57 77.38 -6.32
CA LYS A 189 -10.84 78.11 -6.49
C LYS A 189 -11.03 79.13 -5.36
N GLU A 190 -10.79 78.72 -4.12
CA GLU A 190 -10.85 79.59 -2.95
C GLU A 190 -9.84 80.74 -3.05
N GLU A 191 -8.59 80.47 -3.46
CA GLU A 191 -7.58 81.51 -3.70
C GLU A 191 -8.00 82.50 -4.81
N ILE A 192 -8.57 82.00 -5.90
CA ILE A 192 -9.10 82.86 -6.98
C ILE A 192 -10.26 83.71 -6.46
N GLU A 193 -11.19 83.13 -5.71
CA GLU A 193 -12.32 83.85 -5.11
C GLU A 193 -11.83 84.93 -4.13
N GLU A 194 -10.86 84.61 -3.28
CA GLU A 194 -10.23 85.59 -2.38
C GLU A 194 -9.55 86.73 -3.16
N LEU A 195 -8.81 86.42 -4.22
CA LEU A 195 -8.14 87.43 -5.05
C LEU A 195 -9.16 88.29 -5.80
N MET A 196 -10.23 87.69 -6.34
CA MET A 196 -11.34 88.42 -6.95
C MET A 196 -12.04 89.32 -5.92
N GLN A 197 -12.29 88.82 -4.71
CA GLN A 197 -12.90 89.60 -3.63
C GLN A 197 -11.99 90.75 -3.17
N LYS A 198 -10.66 90.56 -3.14
CA LYS A 198 -9.68 91.62 -2.90
C LYS A 198 -9.71 92.69 -4.02
N ILE A 199 -9.89 92.30 -5.28
CA ILE A 199 -10.03 93.23 -6.41
C ILE A 199 -11.38 93.97 -6.34
N TYR A 200 -12.48 93.27 -6.08
CA TYR A 200 -13.81 93.86 -5.95
C TYR A 200 -13.93 94.78 -4.74
N SER A 201 -13.35 94.44 -3.59
CA SER A 201 -13.31 95.34 -2.43
C SER A 201 -12.38 96.54 -2.64
N ALA A 202 -11.33 96.40 -3.44
CA ALA A 202 -10.50 97.53 -3.86
C ALA A 202 -11.23 98.45 -4.87
N THR A 203 -12.14 97.92 -5.69
CA THR A 203 -12.94 98.70 -6.67
C THR A 203 -14.28 99.21 -6.11
N ALA A 204 -14.89 98.51 -5.14
CA ALA A 204 -16.17 98.88 -4.50
C ALA A 204 -16.02 99.87 -3.33
N ARG A 205 -14.81 100.28 -2.98
CA ARG A 205 -14.55 101.36 -2.00
C ARG A 205 -14.92 102.76 -2.51
N VAL A 206 -15.57 102.89 -3.67
CA VAL A 206 -15.86 104.20 -4.26
C VAL A 206 -17.28 104.71 -4.05
N ASP A 207 -18.34 103.90 -3.91
CA ASP A 207 -19.69 104.48 -3.76
C ASP A 207 -20.66 103.61 -2.96
N VAL A 208 -20.92 103.98 -1.70
CA VAL A 208 -22.22 103.76 -1.05
C VAL A 208 -22.57 104.96 -0.17
N THR A 209 -23.53 105.76 -0.63
CA THR A 209 -24.14 106.87 0.10
C THR A 209 -25.11 106.34 1.16
N PHE A 210 -24.91 106.79 2.40
CA PHE A 210 -25.63 106.38 3.60
C PHE A 210 -26.87 107.27 3.81
N GLY A 211 -28.07 106.70 3.76
CA GLY A 211 -29.21 107.25 4.51
C GLY A 211 -29.18 106.63 5.90
N LEU A 212 -29.02 107.46 6.95
CA LEU A 212 -28.78 107.05 8.35
C LEU A 212 -29.57 105.78 8.76
N PRO A 213 -28.93 104.59 8.69
CA PRO A 213 -29.49 103.35 9.20
C PRO A 213 -29.38 103.38 10.71
N ASP A 214 -30.37 102.84 11.41
CA ASP A 214 -30.33 102.69 12.87
C ASP A 214 -29.16 101.78 13.27
N LEU A 215 -28.03 102.42 13.52
CA LEU A 215 -26.76 101.80 13.89
C LEU A 215 -26.92 100.94 15.13
N SER A 216 -27.86 101.29 16.02
CA SER A 216 -28.11 100.54 17.24
C SER A 216 -28.81 99.20 16.96
N SER A 217 -29.74 99.16 16.00
CA SER A 217 -30.39 97.91 15.57
C SER A 217 -29.41 97.00 14.81
N ALA A 218 -28.65 97.56 13.87
CA ALA A 218 -27.63 96.80 13.14
C ALA A 218 -26.56 96.23 14.07
N LEU A 219 -26.09 97.00 15.06
CA LEU A 219 -25.08 96.56 16.02
C LEU A 219 -25.62 95.48 16.99
N ARG A 220 -26.88 95.59 17.43
CA ARG A 220 -27.57 94.52 18.18
C ARG A 220 -27.76 93.24 17.36
N GLN A 221 -28.10 93.36 16.08
CA GLN A 221 -28.26 92.22 15.18
C GLN A 221 -26.92 91.52 14.92
N ILE A 222 -25.85 92.29 14.72
CA ILE A 222 -24.49 91.76 14.60
C ILE A 222 -24.07 91.05 15.88
N GLN A 223 -24.32 91.65 17.06
CA GLN A 223 -24.02 91.02 18.35
C GLN A 223 -24.79 89.71 18.52
N SER A 224 -26.10 89.69 18.23
CA SER A 224 -26.93 88.48 18.23
C SER A 224 -26.42 87.39 17.27
N GLN A 225 -25.97 87.78 16.07
CA GLN A 225 -25.36 86.86 15.11
C GLN A 225 -24.06 86.26 15.66
N TYR A 226 -23.19 87.07 16.28
CA TYR A 226 -21.97 86.59 16.91
C TYR A 226 -22.25 85.66 18.09
N ASP A 227 -23.19 86.01 18.97
CA ASP A 227 -23.58 85.19 20.11
C ASP A 227 -24.16 83.84 19.63
N SER A 228 -24.96 83.85 18.55
CA SER A 228 -25.51 82.65 17.91
C SER A 228 -24.41 81.78 17.27
N ILE A 229 -23.46 82.38 16.56
CA ILE A 229 -22.33 81.66 15.96
C ILE A 229 -21.44 81.06 17.04
N ALA A 230 -21.15 81.80 18.11
CA ALA A 230 -20.36 81.30 19.24
C ALA A 230 -21.06 80.13 19.95
N ALA A 231 -22.38 80.23 20.17
CA ALA A 231 -23.17 79.15 20.74
C ALA A 231 -23.19 77.89 19.85
N LYS A 232 -23.37 78.06 18.54
CA LYS A 232 -23.31 76.95 17.56
C LYS A 232 -21.92 76.31 17.52
N ASN A 233 -20.85 77.11 17.48
CA ASN A 233 -19.48 76.61 17.48
C ASN A 233 -19.20 75.77 18.73
N LEU A 234 -19.62 76.24 19.91
CA LEU A 234 -19.49 75.48 21.15
C LEU A 234 -20.29 74.16 21.11
N GLN A 235 -21.51 74.18 20.57
CA GLN A 235 -22.34 72.98 20.43
C GLN A 235 -21.73 71.98 19.45
N GLU A 236 -21.29 72.44 18.28
CA GLU A 236 -20.64 71.62 17.26
C GLU A 236 -19.34 71.02 17.79
N MET A 237 -18.54 71.81 18.51
CA MET A 237 -17.33 71.34 19.18
C MET A 237 -17.65 70.25 20.22
N ASN A 238 -18.64 70.47 21.08
CA ASN A 238 -19.04 69.48 22.08
C ASN A 238 -19.60 68.19 21.44
N ALA A 239 -20.41 68.32 20.39
CA ALA A 239 -20.92 67.18 19.64
C ALA A 239 -19.77 66.41 18.96
N TRP A 240 -18.83 67.12 18.36
CA TRP A 240 -17.65 66.54 17.71
C TRP A 240 -16.77 65.78 18.72
N TYR A 241 -16.48 66.36 19.87
CA TYR A 241 -15.76 65.67 20.94
C TYR A 241 -16.54 64.48 21.48
N GLY A 242 -17.86 64.62 21.69
CA GLY A 242 -18.73 63.52 22.12
C GLY A 242 -18.66 62.33 21.17
N THR A 243 -18.81 62.57 19.87
CA THR A 243 -18.68 61.53 18.84
C THR A 243 -17.28 60.93 18.84
N LYS A 244 -16.21 61.74 18.94
CA LYS A 244 -14.84 61.20 18.99
C LYS A 244 -14.58 60.33 20.21
N PHE A 245 -15.08 60.70 21.38
CA PHE A 245 -14.97 59.86 22.56
C PHE A 245 -15.79 58.57 22.41
N GLN A 246 -16.99 58.65 21.84
CA GLN A 246 -17.82 57.48 21.58
C GLN A 246 -17.16 56.54 20.57
N ASP A 247 -16.60 57.06 19.48
CA ASP A 247 -15.87 56.28 18.47
C ASP A 247 -14.70 55.52 19.11
N LEU A 248 -13.85 56.22 19.87
CA LEU A 248 -12.71 55.61 20.56
C LEU A 248 -13.16 54.57 21.59
N THR A 249 -14.20 54.87 22.36
CA THR A 249 -14.75 53.94 23.35
C THR A 249 -15.36 52.71 22.69
N SER A 250 -16.09 52.88 21.58
CA SER A 250 -16.69 51.79 20.82
C SER A 250 -15.63 50.90 20.18
N ALA A 251 -14.58 51.49 19.60
CA ALA A 251 -13.44 50.76 19.03
C ALA A 251 -12.69 49.96 20.11
N SER A 252 -12.43 50.58 21.27
CA SER A 252 -11.82 49.90 22.41
C SER A 252 -12.69 48.75 22.92
N SER A 253 -14.01 48.97 23.04
CA SER A 253 -14.96 47.93 23.47
C SER A 253 -15.00 46.74 22.52
N LYS A 254 -15.06 47.01 21.20
CA LYS A 254 -15.00 45.98 20.15
C LYS A 254 -13.69 45.19 20.23
N HIS A 255 -12.56 45.86 20.37
CA HIS A 255 -11.27 45.17 20.51
C HIS A 255 -11.24 44.25 21.72
N VAL A 256 -11.72 44.72 22.88
CA VAL A 256 -11.83 43.89 24.08
C VAL A 256 -12.75 42.68 23.86
N GLN A 257 -13.89 42.86 23.17
CA GLN A 257 -14.80 41.77 22.87
C GLN A 257 -14.20 40.75 21.90
N ASN A 258 -13.50 41.19 20.86
CA ASN A 258 -12.81 40.30 19.92
C ASN A 258 -11.73 39.49 20.64
N VAL A 259 -10.96 40.12 21.54
CA VAL A 259 -9.97 39.41 22.36
C VAL A 259 -10.63 38.37 23.28
N ARG A 260 -11.83 38.64 23.80
CA ARG A 260 -12.60 37.64 24.57
C ARG A 260 -13.06 36.49 23.69
N SER A 261 -13.62 36.76 22.51
CA SER A 261 -14.05 35.73 21.54
C SER A 261 -12.90 34.80 21.18
N VAL A 262 -11.76 35.36 20.76
CA VAL A 262 -10.57 34.57 20.39
C VAL A 262 -10.07 33.74 21.59
N ARG A 263 -10.14 34.27 22.81
CA ARG A 263 -9.79 33.49 24.02
C ARG A 263 -10.76 32.33 24.25
N GLU A 264 -12.05 32.55 24.05
CA GLU A 264 -13.07 31.50 24.17
C GLU A 264 -12.87 30.41 23.12
N GLU A 265 -12.62 30.78 21.86
CA GLU A 265 -12.27 29.87 20.76
C GLU A 265 -11.01 29.05 21.08
N ILE A 266 -9.93 29.70 21.54
CA ILE A 266 -8.71 29.01 21.99
C ILE A 266 -9.02 28.01 23.11
N THR A 267 -9.91 28.35 24.06
CA THR A 267 -10.31 27.40 25.10
C THR A 267 -11.22 26.29 24.59
N GLY A 268 -12.01 26.54 23.55
CA GLY A 268 -12.79 25.53 22.82
C GLY A 268 -11.87 24.51 22.16
N TYR A 269 -10.97 24.98 21.29
CA TYR A 269 -9.99 24.11 20.61
C TYR A 269 -9.12 23.32 21.59
N LYS A 270 -8.71 23.91 22.72
CA LYS A 270 -7.99 23.17 23.77
C LYS A 270 -8.82 22.03 24.36
N LYS A 271 -10.12 22.22 24.58
CA LYS A 271 -11.00 21.15 25.08
C LYS A 271 -11.19 20.07 24.03
N ASP A 272 -11.32 20.45 22.77
CA ASP A 272 -11.50 19.51 21.66
C ASP A 272 -10.24 18.66 21.46
N ILE A 273 -9.05 19.27 21.49
CA ILE A 273 -7.76 18.55 21.48
C ILE A 273 -7.73 17.50 22.61
N LEU A 274 -8.04 17.91 23.85
CA LEU A 274 -8.08 16.98 24.98
C LEU A 274 -9.15 15.88 24.80
N SER A 275 -10.28 16.19 24.16
CA SER A 275 -11.31 15.18 23.84
C SER A 275 -10.79 14.17 22.84
N LYS A 276 -10.15 14.66 21.76
CA LYS A 276 -9.55 13.82 20.72
C LYS A 276 -8.39 12.98 21.23
N GLU A 277 -7.56 13.49 22.13
CA GLU A 277 -6.52 12.72 22.81
C GLU A 277 -7.13 11.55 23.62
N ARG A 278 -8.22 11.80 24.36
CA ARG A 278 -8.92 10.72 25.10
C ARG A 278 -9.57 9.69 24.18
N GLU A 279 -10.19 10.12 23.08
CA GLU A 279 -10.74 9.22 22.06
C GLU A 279 -9.63 8.36 21.44
N LEU A 280 -8.50 8.96 21.13
CA LEU A 280 -7.33 8.28 20.57
C LEU A 280 -6.77 7.25 21.55
N ASP A 281 -6.63 7.58 22.83
CA ASP A 281 -6.19 6.63 23.86
C ASP A 281 -7.22 5.51 24.11
N ALA A 282 -8.52 5.81 24.04
CA ALA A 282 -9.57 4.79 24.10
C ALA A 282 -9.50 3.83 22.89
N LEU A 283 -9.22 4.35 21.69
CA LEU A 283 -9.03 3.52 20.50
C LEU A 283 -7.75 2.69 20.56
N LYS A 284 -6.65 3.24 21.07
CA LYS A 284 -5.39 2.50 21.32
C LYS A 284 -5.62 1.33 22.26
N THR A 285 -6.23 1.57 23.41
CA THR A 285 -6.52 0.50 24.40
C THR A 285 -7.46 -0.56 23.84
N ARG A 286 -8.46 -0.18 23.03
CA ARG A 286 -9.31 -1.12 22.31
C ARG A 286 -8.53 -1.94 21.29
N ASN A 287 -7.61 -1.32 20.56
CA ASN A 287 -6.77 -2.01 19.58
C ASN A 287 -5.84 -3.02 20.26
N GLU A 288 -5.12 -2.60 21.31
CA GLU A 288 -4.28 -3.48 22.13
C GLU A 288 -5.05 -4.69 22.67
N TYR A 289 -6.31 -4.50 23.10
CA TYR A 289 -7.18 -5.58 23.53
C TYR A 289 -7.52 -6.56 22.38
N LEU A 290 -7.86 -6.04 21.19
CA LEU A 290 -8.15 -6.88 20.02
C LEU A 290 -6.90 -7.63 19.53
N GLU A 291 -5.73 -6.98 19.52
CA GLU A 291 -4.46 -7.63 19.21
C GLU A 291 -4.10 -8.72 20.23
N ALA A 292 -4.34 -8.49 21.52
CA ALA A 292 -4.20 -9.51 22.55
C ALA A 292 -5.15 -10.69 22.32
N GLN A 293 -6.42 -10.42 21.97
CA GLN A 293 -7.39 -11.47 21.65
C GLN A 293 -6.97 -12.30 20.42
N ILE A 294 -6.41 -11.65 19.39
CA ILE A 294 -5.86 -12.34 18.20
C ILE A 294 -4.67 -13.20 18.60
N ARG A 295 -3.72 -12.67 19.39
CA ARG A 295 -2.56 -13.43 19.89
C ARG A 295 -2.99 -14.66 20.69
N ASP A 296 -3.91 -14.50 21.63
CA ASP A 296 -4.47 -15.61 22.42
C ASP A 296 -5.16 -16.65 21.52
N GLY A 297 -5.88 -16.20 20.49
CA GLY A 297 -6.49 -17.08 19.49
C GLY A 297 -5.45 -17.90 18.74
N VAL A 298 -4.41 -17.24 18.21
CA VAL A 298 -3.30 -17.89 17.49
C VAL A 298 -2.57 -18.88 18.40
N GLU A 299 -2.24 -18.51 19.63
CA GLU A 299 -1.58 -19.42 20.58
C GLU A 299 -2.44 -20.66 20.91
N LYS A 300 -3.75 -20.50 21.06
CA LYS A 300 -4.66 -21.63 21.29
C LYS A 300 -4.71 -22.58 20.10
N TYR A 301 -4.73 -22.05 18.87
CA TYR A 301 -4.72 -22.91 17.68
C TYR A 301 -3.36 -23.57 17.47
N LYS A 302 -2.26 -22.86 17.73
CA LYS A 302 -0.91 -23.41 17.69
C LYS A 302 -0.76 -24.58 18.67
N LYS A 303 -1.20 -24.43 19.92
CA LYS A 303 -1.20 -25.55 20.90
C LYS A 303 -1.99 -26.75 20.41
N LYS A 304 -3.19 -26.55 19.83
CA LYS A 304 -3.97 -27.65 19.24
C LYS A 304 -3.28 -28.31 18.06
N GLU A 305 -2.56 -27.54 17.25
CA GLU A 305 -1.76 -28.06 16.14
C GLU A 305 -0.61 -28.92 16.67
N ASP A 306 0.13 -28.43 17.66
CA ASP A 306 1.22 -29.15 18.33
C ASP A 306 0.68 -30.47 18.96
N ASP A 307 -0.43 -30.43 19.70
CA ASP A 307 -1.08 -31.62 20.28
C ASP A 307 -1.47 -32.66 19.21
N LEU A 308 -2.01 -32.21 18.07
CA LEU A 308 -2.37 -33.09 16.96
C LEU A 308 -1.13 -33.67 16.27
N GLN A 309 -0.07 -32.87 16.13
CA GLN A 309 1.22 -33.33 15.59
C GLN A 309 1.83 -34.40 16.50
N GLU A 310 1.87 -34.18 17.81
CA GLU A 310 2.32 -35.18 18.79
C GLU A 310 1.50 -36.48 18.70
N ARG A 311 0.17 -36.37 18.55
CA ARG A 311 -0.69 -37.55 18.37
C ARG A 311 -0.40 -38.30 17.08
N ILE A 312 -0.15 -37.58 15.98
CA ILE A 312 0.25 -38.18 14.71
C ILE A 312 1.58 -38.90 14.85
N GLU A 313 2.55 -38.29 15.53
CA GLU A 313 3.86 -38.89 15.78
C GLU A 313 3.77 -40.15 16.64
N ALA A 314 2.97 -40.14 17.70
CA ALA A 314 2.70 -41.31 18.53
C ALA A 314 2.10 -42.47 17.71
N ILE A 315 1.08 -42.20 16.88
CA ILE A 315 0.47 -43.23 16.03
C ILE A 315 1.46 -43.74 14.97
N LYS A 316 2.29 -42.86 14.39
CA LYS A 316 3.35 -43.27 13.44
C LYS A 316 4.38 -44.18 14.11
N LEU A 317 4.72 -43.92 15.37
CA LEU A 317 5.63 -44.74 16.17
C LEU A 317 5.01 -46.12 16.43
N ASP A 318 3.75 -46.18 16.90
CA ASP A 318 3.04 -47.44 17.12
C ASP A 318 2.93 -48.29 15.86
N LEU A 319 2.71 -47.64 14.71
CA LEU A 319 2.69 -48.31 13.40
C LEU A 319 4.06 -48.89 13.03
N LYS A 320 5.17 -48.21 13.35
CA LYS A 320 6.52 -48.75 13.13
C LYS A 320 6.77 -49.96 14.04
N ILE A 321 6.48 -49.85 15.33
CA ILE A 321 6.64 -50.95 16.30
C ILE A 321 5.82 -52.17 15.88
N THR A 322 4.57 -51.99 15.47
CA THR A 322 3.72 -53.12 15.03
C THR A 322 4.24 -53.76 13.74
N LYS A 323 4.75 -52.99 12.78
CA LYS A 323 5.42 -53.53 11.60
C LYS A 323 6.67 -54.33 11.94
N GLU A 324 7.50 -53.84 12.85
CA GLU A 324 8.68 -54.56 13.34
C GLU A 324 8.30 -55.87 14.03
N LYS A 325 7.27 -55.85 14.90
CA LYS A 325 6.71 -57.06 15.52
C LYS A 325 6.22 -58.08 14.49
N ILE A 326 5.51 -57.64 13.46
CA ILE A 326 5.04 -58.53 12.37
C ILE A 326 6.23 -59.12 11.62
N ALA A 327 7.25 -58.32 11.30
CA ALA A 327 8.45 -58.80 10.63
C ALA A 327 9.21 -59.85 11.47
N LEU A 328 9.29 -59.65 12.79
CA LEU A 328 9.87 -60.63 13.71
C LEU A 328 9.06 -61.94 13.72
N LEU A 329 7.74 -61.88 13.85
CA LEU A 329 6.88 -63.08 13.83
C LEU A 329 6.99 -63.85 12.51
N LEU A 330 7.10 -63.15 11.37
CA LEU A 330 7.32 -63.79 10.07
C LEU A 330 8.65 -64.53 10.01
N ARG A 331 9.70 -63.96 10.60
CA ARG A 331 11.01 -64.62 10.70
C ARG A 331 10.95 -65.88 11.57
N GLU A 332 10.35 -65.77 12.76
CA GLU A 332 10.17 -66.91 13.68
C GLU A 332 9.35 -68.04 13.04
N TYR A 333 8.30 -67.68 12.28
CA TYR A 333 7.51 -68.65 11.52
C TYR A 333 8.33 -69.36 10.44
N GLN A 334 9.15 -68.62 9.69
CA GLN A 334 10.04 -69.21 8.68
C GLN A 334 11.07 -70.14 9.33
N ASP A 335 11.65 -69.77 10.46
CA ASP A 335 12.60 -70.60 11.20
C ASP A 335 11.95 -71.90 11.69
N LEU A 336 10.73 -71.83 12.22
CA LEU A 336 9.96 -73.01 12.63
C LEU A 336 9.61 -73.91 11.43
N LEU A 337 9.23 -73.32 10.30
CA LEU A 337 8.98 -74.04 9.06
C LEU A 337 10.25 -74.77 8.59
N ASN A 338 11.41 -74.12 8.65
CA ASN A 338 12.69 -74.73 8.29
C ASN A 338 13.00 -75.96 9.19
N VAL A 339 12.77 -75.85 10.50
CA VAL A 339 12.92 -76.98 11.44
C VAL A 339 11.95 -78.10 11.11
N LYS A 340 10.67 -77.78 10.84
CA LYS A 340 9.67 -78.77 10.42
C LYS A 340 10.12 -79.52 9.16
N MET A 341 10.60 -78.81 8.14
CA MET A 341 11.11 -79.42 6.91
C MET A 341 12.31 -80.32 7.17
N SER A 342 13.25 -79.92 8.04
CA SER A 342 14.38 -80.76 8.47
C SER A 342 13.90 -82.06 9.13
N LEU A 343 12.94 -81.95 10.05
CA LEU A 343 12.34 -83.11 10.72
C LEU A 343 11.57 -84.02 9.75
N GLU A 344 10.85 -83.46 8.77
CA GLU A 344 10.21 -84.25 7.72
C GLU A 344 11.23 -85.03 6.90
N ILE A 345 12.37 -84.41 6.54
CA ILE A 345 13.48 -85.10 5.89
C ILE A 345 14.01 -86.22 6.79
N GLU A 346 14.29 -85.95 8.06
CA GLU A 346 14.75 -86.97 9.02
C GLU A 346 13.77 -88.15 9.13
N ILE A 347 12.46 -87.89 9.30
CA ILE A 347 11.43 -88.93 9.35
C ILE A 347 11.42 -89.75 8.07
N THR A 348 11.51 -89.13 6.89
CA THR A 348 11.57 -89.88 5.63
C THR A 348 12.84 -90.72 5.51
N THR A 349 13.98 -90.25 6.03
CA THR A 349 15.22 -91.04 6.06
C THR A 349 15.12 -92.22 7.04
N TYR A 350 14.58 -92.01 8.25
CA TYR A 350 14.34 -93.07 9.21
C TYR A 350 13.37 -94.13 8.68
N ARG A 351 12.27 -93.72 8.01
CA ARG A 351 11.34 -94.65 7.35
C ARG A 351 12.03 -95.51 6.31
N LYS A 352 12.86 -94.93 5.44
CA LYS A 352 13.62 -95.68 4.42
C LYS A 352 14.60 -96.68 5.02
N LEU A 353 15.26 -96.33 6.13
CA LEU A 353 16.19 -97.23 6.81
C LEU A 353 15.45 -98.42 7.42
N ILE A 354 14.29 -98.18 8.05
CA ILE A 354 13.44 -99.23 8.62
C ILE A 354 12.88 -100.11 7.51
N GLU A 355 12.35 -99.55 6.41
CA GLU A 355 11.87 -100.32 5.25
C GLU A 355 12.99 -101.19 4.64
N GLY A 356 14.23 -100.69 4.62
CA GLY A 356 15.41 -101.46 4.23
C GLY A 356 15.70 -102.64 5.16
N GLU A 357 15.63 -102.43 6.47
CA GLU A 357 15.80 -103.50 7.48
C GLU A 357 14.64 -104.50 7.47
N ASP A 358 13.40 -104.04 7.36
CA ASP A 358 12.21 -104.89 7.21
C ASP A 358 12.30 -105.73 5.94
N SER A 359 12.83 -105.19 4.84
CA SER A 359 13.09 -105.97 3.62
C SER A 359 14.14 -107.06 3.85
N ARG A 360 15.20 -106.77 4.61
CA ARG A 360 16.24 -107.75 4.99
C ARG A 360 15.71 -108.82 5.94
N LEU A 361 14.98 -108.41 6.99
CA LEU A 361 14.36 -109.30 7.97
C LEU A 361 13.25 -110.13 7.35
N SER A 362 12.40 -109.56 6.49
CA SER A 362 11.38 -110.29 5.74
C SER A 362 12.01 -111.33 4.80
N THR A 363 13.17 -111.04 4.20
CA THR A 363 13.96 -112.03 3.46
C THR A 363 14.51 -113.15 4.37
N MET A 364 14.91 -112.83 5.60
CA MET A 364 15.50 -113.79 6.54
C MET A 364 14.44 -114.63 7.28
N VAL A 365 13.31 -114.04 7.65
CA VAL A 365 12.13 -114.66 8.30
C VAL A 365 11.26 -115.38 7.28
N GLY A 366 11.20 -114.90 6.03
CA GLY A 366 10.61 -115.61 4.90
C GLY A 366 11.29 -116.96 4.63
N ASN A 367 12.54 -117.12 5.08
CA ASN A 367 13.27 -118.39 5.02
C ASN A 367 13.04 -119.28 6.25
N LEU A 368 12.30 -118.83 7.28
CA LEU A 368 12.19 -119.52 8.58
C LEU A 368 10.75 -119.75 9.12
N SER A 369 9.69 -119.54 8.35
CA SER A 369 8.34 -119.89 8.84
C SER A 369 7.41 -120.46 7.75
N LEU A 370 7.61 -121.75 7.47
CA LEU A 370 6.52 -122.69 7.22
C LEU A 370 6.05 -123.21 8.59
N THR A 371 4.73 -123.35 8.75
CA THR A 371 3.97 -123.99 9.85
C THR A 371 3.50 -123.08 10.99
N GLY A 372 2.17 -123.01 11.16
CA GLY A 372 1.52 -122.44 12.34
C GLY A 372 0.35 -121.52 12.03
N GLY A 373 -0.69 -122.03 11.35
CA GLY A 373 -1.96 -121.33 11.25
C GLY A 373 -2.71 -121.32 12.58
N LEU A 374 -3.43 -120.23 12.85
CA LEU A 374 -4.76 -120.30 13.48
C LEU A 374 -5.55 -119.04 13.15
N HIS A 375 -6.68 -119.32 12.52
CA HIS A 375 -7.76 -118.45 12.14
C HIS A 375 -8.68 -118.23 13.34
N LEU A 376 -9.00 -116.97 13.67
CA LEU A 376 -10.25 -116.62 14.34
C LEU A 376 -10.86 -115.37 13.69
N THR A 377 -12.17 -115.46 13.54
CA THR A 377 -13.05 -114.70 12.65
C THR A 377 -13.71 -113.51 13.33
N SER A 378 -13.85 -112.43 12.56
CA SER A 378 -15.05 -111.58 12.37
C SER A 378 -15.69 -110.84 13.56
N SER A 379 -15.79 -109.51 13.46
CA SER A 379 -17.04 -108.85 13.01
C SER A 379 -16.84 -107.36 12.74
N ALA A 380 -17.47 -106.88 11.66
CA ALA A 380 -17.40 -105.52 11.13
C ALA A 380 -18.40 -104.56 11.80
N SER A 381 -18.15 -103.25 11.75
CA SER A 381 -19.13 -102.27 11.28
C SER A 381 -18.48 -100.93 10.92
N MET A 382 -19.04 -100.32 9.88
CA MET A 382 -18.54 -99.21 9.08
C MET A 382 -18.69 -97.86 9.81
N CYS A 383 -17.78 -96.91 9.54
CA CYS A 383 -18.12 -95.51 9.28
C CYS A 383 -16.97 -94.83 8.51
N ALA A 384 -17.36 -93.92 7.62
CA ALA A 384 -16.67 -93.55 6.40
C ALA A 384 -15.45 -92.60 6.55
N ALA A 385 -14.60 -92.67 5.53
CA ALA A 385 -13.46 -91.80 5.21
C ALA A 385 -13.87 -90.32 5.01
N SER A 386 -13.21 -89.37 5.70
CA SER A 386 -12.10 -88.49 5.24
C SER A 386 -12.54 -87.22 4.45
N PRO A 387 -11.72 -86.15 4.36
CA PRO A 387 -10.85 -85.55 5.37
C PRO A 387 -11.15 -84.04 5.56
N ALA A 388 -10.64 -83.46 6.66
CA ALA A 388 -10.65 -82.02 6.91
C ALA A 388 -9.42 -81.36 6.29
N ASP A 389 -9.64 -80.28 5.55
CA ASP A 389 -8.60 -79.42 4.99
C ASP A 389 -8.76 -77.98 5.49
N SER A 390 -7.63 -77.39 5.89
CA SER A 390 -7.29 -75.97 6.00
C SER A 390 -8.24 -74.97 6.68
N SER A 391 -7.72 -74.40 7.77
CA SER A 391 -8.17 -73.19 8.46
C SER A 391 -7.71 -71.89 7.77
N ALA A 392 -8.62 -70.91 7.61
CA ALA A 392 -8.48 -69.51 8.03
C ALA A 392 -9.65 -68.64 7.53
N PRO A 393 -10.19 -67.73 8.37
CA PRO A 393 -10.75 -66.49 7.84
C PRO A 393 -10.23 -65.23 8.54
N THR A 394 -10.03 -64.19 7.74
CA THR A 394 -9.76 -62.80 8.16
C THR A 394 -11.08 -62.10 8.46
N ALA A 395 -11.19 -61.52 9.66
CA ALA A 395 -12.32 -60.70 10.08
C ALA A 395 -11.99 -59.21 9.99
N THR A 396 -12.96 -58.41 9.54
CA THR A 396 -12.95 -56.94 9.62
C THR A 396 -14.24 -56.45 10.28
N LEU A 397 -14.08 -55.58 11.29
CA LEU A 397 -14.99 -54.54 11.82
C LEU A 397 -16.26 -54.94 12.59
N LYS A 398 -16.20 -54.81 13.94
CA LYS A 398 -16.85 -53.77 14.78
C LYS A 398 -16.90 -54.23 16.25
N PRO A 399 -16.64 -53.35 17.24
CA PRO A 399 -17.01 -53.62 18.63
C PRO A 399 -18.27 -52.84 19.02
N ASP A 400 -19.07 -53.43 19.91
CA ASP A 400 -20.06 -52.71 20.71
C ASP A 400 -20.17 -53.34 22.12
N VAL A 401 -20.63 -52.51 23.06
CA VAL A 401 -21.23 -52.75 24.39
C VAL A 401 -20.38 -52.64 25.69
N GLY A 402 -20.52 -51.46 26.35
CA GLY A 402 -21.04 -51.22 27.72
C GLY A 402 -20.21 -51.60 28.98
N PRO A 403 -20.56 -51.14 30.22
CA PRO A 403 -21.84 -50.52 30.66
C PRO A 403 -21.80 -49.37 31.74
N SER A 404 -22.97 -48.71 31.90
CA SER A 404 -23.63 -48.12 33.11
C SER A 404 -22.97 -47.03 34.00
N ASP A 405 -23.64 -45.87 34.20
CA ASP A 405 -24.43 -45.56 35.42
C ASP A 405 -25.29 -44.26 35.32
N LYS A 406 -26.29 -44.17 36.21
CA LYS A 406 -27.35 -43.16 36.43
C LYS A 406 -26.78 -41.76 36.75
N THR A 407 -27.42 -40.59 36.56
CA THR A 407 -28.61 -40.07 37.27
C THR A 407 -28.88 -38.58 36.89
N ALA A 408 -30.16 -38.16 36.93
CA ALA A 408 -30.71 -36.83 37.31
C ALA A 408 -30.62 -35.56 36.43
N GLY A 409 -31.79 -34.91 36.27
CA GLY A 409 -32.04 -33.53 35.82
C GLY A 409 -33.16 -33.50 34.77
N GLY A 410 -34.38 -33.00 34.97
CA GLY A 410 -34.86 -31.90 35.80
C GLY A 410 -35.37 -30.79 34.85
N ALA A 411 -36.67 -30.47 34.94
CA ALA A 411 -37.46 -29.54 34.11
C ALA A 411 -36.85 -28.11 33.97
N GLU A 412 -37.20 -27.22 33.03
CA GLU A 412 -38.51 -26.59 32.72
C GLU A 412 -38.40 -25.84 31.36
N LYS A 413 -39.37 -25.97 30.44
CA LYS A 413 -40.50 -25.06 30.11
C LYS A 413 -40.15 -23.78 29.31
N ALA A 414 -40.78 -23.69 28.14
CA ALA A 414 -40.90 -22.55 27.21
C ALA A 414 -41.65 -21.35 27.87
N PRO A 415 -41.85 -20.13 27.24
CA PRO A 415 -42.22 -19.94 25.82
C PRO A 415 -41.82 -18.63 25.10
N SER A 416 -42.01 -18.68 23.77
CA SER A 416 -42.47 -17.65 22.80
C SER A 416 -42.07 -16.17 22.93
N ALA A 417 -41.60 -15.57 21.82
CA ALA A 417 -42.44 -14.78 20.89
C ALA A 417 -41.59 -13.81 20.03
N GLY A 418 -42.02 -13.62 18.77
CA GLY A 418 -41.95 -12.31 18.09
C GLY A 418 -40.74 -12.02 17.20
N ALA A 419 -40.88 -12.27 15.90
CA ALA A 419 -40.24 -11.44 14.87
C ALA A 419 -40.85 -10.01 14.91
N PRO A 420 -40.11 -8.99 14.46
CA PRO A 420 -40.34 -8.55 13.08
C PRO A 420 -39.06 -8.13 12.33
N LYS A 421 -39.26 -7.98 11.03
CA LYS A 421 -38.34 -7.67 9.93
C LYS A 421 -38.54 -6.20 9.53
N VAL A 422 -37.52 -5.34 9.51
CA VAL A 422 -37.56 -4.05 8.78
C VAL A 422 -36.14 -3.60 8.34
N GLU A 423 -36.03 -3.42 7.03
CA GLU A 423 -35.29 -2.45 6.20
C GLU A 423 -33.84 -2.02 6.45
N VAL A 424 -33.06 -2.36 5.40
CA VAL A 424 -31.97 -1.65 4.73
C VAL A 424 -31.92 -0.14 4.97
N ALA A 425 -30.79 0.34 5.49
CA ALA A 425 -30.28 1.69 5.27
C ALA A 425 -28.77 1.60 4.98
N SER A 426 -28.41 2.06 3.79
CA SER A 426 -27.06 2.16 3.25
C SER A 426 -26.30 3.30 3.92
N SER A 427 -25.03 3.09 4.31
CA SER A 427 -24.07 4.18 4.40
C SER A 427 -22.66 3.64 4.16
N ASP A 428 -21.99 4.28 3.21
CA ASP A 428 -20.68 3.98 2.66
C ASP A 428 -19.57 4.18 3.70
N THR A 429 -18.76 3.15 3.94
CA THR A 429 -17.46 3.29 4.61
C THR A 429 -16.37 3.38 3.55
N GLN A 430 -15.99 4.62 3.26
CA GLN A 430 -14.78 4.99 2.54
C GLN A 430 -13.57 4.77 3.47
N THR A 431 -12.62 3.96 3.01
CA THR A 431 -11.34 3.71 3.68
C THR A 431 -10.36 4.82 3.30
N ASP A 432 -10.09 5.75 4.20
CA ASP A 432 -9.01 6.73 4.04
C ASP A 432 -7.71 6.16 4.63
N LEU A 433 -6.77 5.85 3.72
CA LEU A 433 -5.37 5.60 4.04
C LEU A 433 -4.70 6.95 4.24
N GLU A 434 -4.46 7.33 5.50
CA GLU A 434 -3.79 8.56 5.84
C GLU A 434 -2.30 8.49 5.46
N GLY A 435 -1.91 9.39 4.56
CA GLY A 435 -0.56 9.51 4.02
C GLY A 435 0.44 9.97 5.06
N GLN A 436 1.59 9.31 5.07
CA GLN A 436 2.76 9.66 5.86
C GLN A 436 3.30 11.04 5.41
N ALA A 437 3.22 12.04 6.28
CA ALA A 437 3.78 13.37 6.03
C ALA A 437 5.31 13.28 5.90
N THR A 438 5.84 13.46 4.70
CA THR A 438 7.28 13.55 4.44
C THR A 438 7.74 15.00 4.61
N GLU A 439 8.55 15.25 5.63
CA GLU A 439 9.24 16.51 5.89
C GLU A 439 10.24 16.81 4.75
N MET A 440 10.00 17.87 3.97
CA MET A 440 10.90 18.29 2.89
C MET A 440 11.83 19.41 3.39
N SER A 441 13.08 19.06 3.74
CA SER A 441 14.12 20.04 4.11
C SER A 441 14.81 20.58 2.86
N GLU A 442 14.50 21.81 2.44
CA GLU A 442 15.25 22.51 1.40
C GLU A 442 16.46 23.26 1.98
N ARG A 443 17.66 22.93 1.50
CA ARG A 443 18.90 23.68 1.79
C ARG A 443 19.18 24.64 0.63
N LYS A 444 19.13 25.94 0.87
CA LYS A 444 19.55 26.97 -0.11
C LYS A 444 20.80 27.68 0.39
N THR A 445 21.89 27.59 -0.38
CA THR A 445 23.13 28.33 -0.16
C THR A 445 23.05 29.66 -0.90
N VAL A 446 23.14 30.77 -0.17
CA VAL A 446 23.13 32.12 -0.76
C VAL A 446 24.56 32.67 -0.77
N LEU A 447 25.13 32.84 -1.98
CA LEU A 447 26.42 33.51 -2.19
C LEU A 447 26.20 35.01 -2.23
N ILE A 448 26.42 35.71 -1.10
CA ILE A 448 26.39 37.17 -1.07
C ILE A 448 27.77 37.68 -1.46
N ARG A 449 27.90 38.25 -2.67
CA ARG A 449 29.08 39.00 -3.09
C ARG A 449 28.83 40.48 -2.85
N THR A 450 29.45 41.06 -1.83
CA THR A 450 29.52 42.51 -1.67
C THR A 450 30.66 43.03 -2.53
N VAL A 451 30.35 43.83 -3.55
CA VAL A 451 31.36 44.57 -4.31
C VAL A 451 31.52 45.94 -3.63
N LYS A 452 32.71 46.23 -3.11
CA LYS A 452 33.13 47.59 -2.75
C LYS A 452 34.44 47.90 -3.48
N THR A 453 34.47 49.08 -4.06
CA THR A 453 35.61 49.64 -4.80
C THR A 453 36.66 50.21 -3.86
N ASP A 454 37.89 50.02 -4.32
CA ASP A 454 39.17 50.64 -3.99
C ASP A 454 39.84 50.29 -2.63
N GLU A 455 40.99 49.64 -2.79
CA GLU A 455 42.06 49.29 -1.83
C GLU A 455 41.92 47.97 -1.05
N ASP A 456 42.91 47.11 -1.31
CA ASP A 456 42.98 45.67 -1.05
C ASP A 456 43.16 45.31 0.42
N THR A 457 42.22 44.54 1.01
CA THR A 457 42.51 43.41 1.91
C THR A 457 41.28 42.48 1.96
N TYR A 458 41.42 41.23 1.51
CA TYR A 458 40.32 40.25 1.49
C TYR A 458 40.26 39.45 2.80
N GLU A 459 39.21 39.64 3.60
CA GLU A 459 38.78 38.67 4.62
C GLU A 459 37.50 37.97 4.13
N SER A 460 37.60 36.68 3.81
CA SER A 460 36.49 35.86 3.34
C SER A 460 35.78 35.19 4.53
N ASP A 461 34.72 35.82 5.03
CA ASP A 461 33.93 35.26 6.13
C ASP A 461 32.68 34.55 5.57
N THR A 462 32.77 33.23 5.37
CA THR A 462 31.65 32.39 4.92
C THR A 462 30.81 31.96 6.13
N GLN A 463 29.68 32.62 6.39
CA GLN A 463 28.71 32.14 7.38
C GLN A 463 27.65 31.25 6.71
N GLU A 464 27.71 29.95 6.99
CA GLU A 464 26.60 29.03 6.73
C GLU A 464 25.52 29.21 7.79
N ARG A 465 24.32 29.62 7.39
CA ARG A 465 23.14 29.62 8.27
C ARG A 465 22.13 28.61 7.77
N THR A 466 21.83 27.62 8.61
CA THR A 466 20.75 26.66 8.38
C THR A 466 19.44 27.27 8.88
N ILE A 467 18.52 27.59 7.97
CA ILE A 467 17.18 28.07 8.34
C ILE A 467 16.24 26.88 8.24
N ILE A 468 15.62 26.50 9.36
CA ILE A 468 14.54 25.52 9.41
C ILE A 468 13.25 26.31 9.29
N ILE A 469 12.57 26.21 8.15
CA ILE A 469 11.25 26.80 7.96
C ILE A 469 10.23 25.69 8.22
N SER A 470 9.67 25.66 9.43
CA SER A 470 8.49 24.88 9.76
C SER A 470 7.27 25.64 9.25
N GLY A 471 6.77 25.29 8.06
CA GLY A 471 5.47 25.76 7.60
C GLY A 471 4.38 24.88 8.19
N ALA A 472 3.63 25.38 9.17
CA ALA A 472 2.26 24.92 9.35
C ALA A 472 1.47 25.47 8.16
N ALA A 473 0.71 24.62 7.47
CA ALA A 473 -0.32 25.10 6.57
C ALA A 473 -1.34 25.85 7.44
N ASP A 474 -1.36 27.18 7.33
CA ASP A 474 -2.49 27.98 7.81
C ASP A 474 -3.67 27.63 6.90
N ASP A 475 -4.50 26.69 7.34
CA ASP A 475 -5.84 26.49 6.81
C ASP A 475 -6.72 27.61 7.38
N THR A 476 -6.70 28.75 6.71
CA THR A 476 -7.73 29.78 6.87
C THR A 476 -8.99 29.30 6.16
N GLU A 477 -9.87 28.61 6.90
CA GLU A 477 -11.27 28.47 6.53
C GLU A 477 -11.98 29.82 6.79
N GLU A 478 -12.25 30.56 5.71
CA GLU A 478 -13.34 31.53 5.64
C GLU A 478 -14.62 30.73 5.30
N GLU A 479 -15.59 30.71 6.22
CA GLU A 479 -17.00 30.43 5.88
C GLU A 479 -17.87 31.64 6.28
N GLU A 480 -18.65 32.10 5.30
CA GLU A 480 -19.89 32.88 5.47
C GLU A 480 -21.01 32.01 6.06
#